data_AF-S4NKX3-F1
#
_entry.id   AF-S4NKX3-F1
#
_cell.length_a   1.000
_cell.length_b   1.000
_cell.length_c   1.000
_cell.angle_alpha   90.00
_cell.angle_beta   90.00
_cell.angle_gamma   90.00
#
_symmetry.space_group_name_H-M   'P 1'
#
loop_
_entity.id
_entity.type
_entity.pdbx_description
1 polymer ?
#
loop_
_entity_poly.entity_id
_entity_poly.type
_entity_poly.pdbx_seq_one_letter_code
_entity_poly.pdbx_strand_id
1 'polypeptide(L)'
;AGLSRDEKKKLDLGEPSEYRYLSGGNSFTCEGRDDAAEFADIRSAMKVLLFTESEIWEILKLLAAVLHCGNIKYEATVVDNLDATEIIEQANVKRVASL
;
A
#
# COMPACT_ATOMS: atom_id res chain seq x y z
N ALA A 1 -7.47 3.41 -6.93
CA ALA A 1 -7.68 3.68 -8.37
C ALA A 1 -6.44 4.39 -8.95
N GLY A 2 -6.44 4.84 -10.21
CA GLY A 2 -5.44 5.79 -10.74
C GLY A 2 -4.16 5.22 -11.37
N LEU A 3 -3.59 4.14 -10.84
CA LEU A 3 -2.40 3.50 -11.44
C LEU A 3 -2.72 2.62 -12.65
N SER A 4 -1.82 2.60 -13.63
CA SER A 4 -1.87 1.65 -14.75
C SER A 4 -1.67 0.21 -14.28
N ARG A 5 -2.04 -0.77 -15.12
CA ARG A 5 -1.84 -2.19 -14.80
C ARG A 5 -0.36 -2.54 -14.59
N ASP A 6 0.53 -1.93 -15.37
CA ASP A 6 1.97 -2.18 -15.25
C ASP A 6 2.55 -1.57 -13.97
N GLU A 7 2.13 -0.34 -13.60
CA GLU A 7 2.52 0.27 -12.33
C GLU A 7 2.01 -0.55 -11.14
N LYS A 8 0.75 -0.98 -11.15
CA LYS A 8 0.19 -1.88 -10.13
C LYS A 8 0.99 -3.17 -10.00
N LYS A 9 1.35 -3.80 -11.13
CA LYS A 9 2.15 -5.03 -11.15
C LYS A 9 3.55 -4.81 -10.58
N LYS A 10 4.21 -3.69 -10.88
CA LYS A 10 5.53 -3.35 -10.31
C LYS A 10 5.49 -3.13 -8.80
N LEU A 11 4.36 -2.66 -8.28
CA LEU A 11 4.13 -2.43 -6.84
C LEU A 11 3.47 -3.63 -6.15
N ASP A 12 3.25 -4.72 -6.88
CA ASP A 12 2.52 -5.93 -6.44
C ASP A 12 1.16 -5.61 -5.82
N LEU A 13 0.43 -4.67 -6.43
CA LEU A 13 -0.85 -4.18 -5.93
C LEU A 13 -2.05 -4.92 -6.54
N GLY A 14 -2.90 -5.49 -5.69
CA GLY A 14 -4.22 -6.06 -6.01
C GLY A 14 -5.42 -5.12 -5.77
N GLU A 15 -6.57 -5.71 -5.47
CA GLU A 15 -7.85 -5.06 -5.17
C GLU A 15 -7.87 -4.42 -3.77
N PRO A 16 -8.64 -3.34 -3.54
CA PRO A 16 -8.70 -2.66 -2.25
C PRO A 16 -9.08 -3.57 -1.07
N SER A 17 -9.94 -4.56 -1.32
CA SER A 17 -10.40 -5.52 -0.30
C SER A 17 -9.29 -6.44 0.23
N GLU A 18 -8.18 -6.56 -0.49
CA GLU A 18 -7.02 -7.37 -0.10
C GLU A 18 -6.13 -6.67 0.94
N TYR A 19 -6.40 -5.39 1.27
CA TYR A 19 -5.60 -4.62 2.22
C TYR A 19 -6.37 -4.31 3.50
N ARG A 20 -5.81 -4.76 4.63
CA ARG A 20 -6.39 -4.56 5.97
C ARG A 20 -6.60 -3.09 6.32
N TYR A 21 -5.70 -2.21 5.89
CA TYR A 21 -5.81 -0.77 6.15
C TYR A 21 -6.89 -0.07 5.32
N LEU A 22 -7.44 -0.74 4.29
CA LEU A 22 -8.53 -0.20 3.47
C LEU A 22 -9.88 -0.86 3.79
N SER A 23 -9.89 -2.06 4.36
CA SER A 23 -11.11 -2.84 4.57
C SER A 23 -11.86 -2.56 5.89
N GLY A 24 -11.26 -1.83 6.85
CA GLY A 24 -11.87 -1.60 8.16
C GLY A 24 -13.24 -0.91 8.14
N GLY A 25 -13.54 -0.13 7.10
CA GLY A 25 -14.83 0.56 6.92
C GLY A 25 -15.86 -0.21 6.06
N ASN A 26 -15.49 -1.37 5.49
CA ASN A 26 -16.33 -2.14 4.55
C ASN A 26 -16.95 -1.31 3.40
N SER A 27 -16.31 -0.21 3.01
CA SER A 27 -16.70 0.61 1.87
C SER A 27 -15.46 1.00 1.09
N PHE A 28 -15.45 0.70 -0.20
CA PHE A 28 -14.33 0.98 -1.12
C PHE A 28 -14.68 2.03 -2.17
N THR A 29 -15.88 2.59 -2.08
CA THR A 29 -16.41 3.59 -3.00
C THR A 29 -17.07 4.70 -2.20
N CYS A 30 -16.98 5.93 -2.69
CA CYS A 30 -17.64 7.09 -2.10
C CYS A 30 -18.48 7.76 -3.18
N GLU A 31 -19.76 7.99 -2.90
CA GLU A 31 -20.66 8.65 -3.85
C GLU A 31 -20.16 10.07 -4.16
N GLY A 32 -20.18 10.43 -5.44
CA GLY A 32 -19.68 11.73 -5.90
C GLY A 32 -18.16 11.82 -6.01
N ARG A 33 -17.42 10.71 -5.81
CA ARG A 33 -15.96 10.67 -5.88
C ARG A 33 -15.47 9.84 -7.05
N ASP A 34 -14.50 10.39 -7.80
CA ASP A 34 -13.74 9.66 -8.81
C ASP A 34 -12.26 9.62 -8.41
N ASP A 35 -11.88 8.57 -7.69
CA ASP A 35 -10.50 8.38 -7.21
C ASP A 35 -9.48 8.31 -8.37
N ALA A 36 -9.89 7.94 -9.59
CA ALA A 36 -8.98 7.90 -10.74
C ALA A 36 -8.70 9.31 -11.27
N ALA A 37 -9.74 10.15 -11.37
CA ALA A 37 -9.61 11.55 -11.75
C ALA A 37 -8.83 12.33 -10.68
N GLU A 38 -9.19 12.18 -9.39
CA GLU A 38 -8.47 12.84 -8.29
C GLU A 38 -6.99 12.44 -8.24
N PHE A 39 -6.66 11.17 -8.49
CA PHE A 39 -5.27 10.73 -8.59
C PHE A 39 -4.52 11.42 -9.73
N ALA A 40 -5.14 11.59 -10.89
CA ALA A 40 -4.53 12.27 -12.04
C ALA A 40 -4.28 13.77 -11.74
N ASP A 41 -5.20 14.42 -11.05
CA ASP A 41 -5.07 15.82 -10.61
C ASP A 41 -3.91 15.97 -9.61
N ILE A 42 -3.83 15.09 -8.61
CA ILE A 42 -2.73 15.09 -7.62
C ILE A 42 -1.38 14.85 -8.31
N ARG A 43 -1.30 13.87 -9.22
CA ARG A 43 -0.05 13.59 -9.97
C ARG A 43 0.36 14.79 -10.83
N SER A 44 -0.61 15.51 -11.41
CA SER A 44 -0.34 16.73 -12.18
C SER A 44 0.14 17.87 -11.28
N ALA A 45 -0.46 18.04 -10.11
CA ALA A 45 -0.05 19.03 -9.11
C ALA A 45 1.38 18.79 -8.61
N MET A 46 1.78 17.53 -8.39
CA MET A 46 3.16 17.18 -8.03
C MET A 46 4.16 17.64 -9.09
N LYS A 47 3.83 17.50 -10.39
CA LYS A 47 4.68 17.99 -11.49
C LYS A 47 4.80 19.51 -11.50
N VAL A 48 3.70 20.22 -11.23
CA VAL A 48 3.71 21.70 -11.09
C VAL A 48 4.61 22.13 -9.93
N LEU A 49 4.64 21.34 -8.85
CA LEU A 49 5.52 21.53 -7.70
C LEU A 49 6.95 21.00 -7.92
N LEU A 50 7.31 20.66 -9.16
CA LEU A 50 8.66 20.25 -9.58
C LEU A 50 9.13 18.90 -9.02
N PHE A 51 8.22 18.02 -8.59
CA PHE A 51 8.59 16.64 -8.30
C PHE A 51 8.95 15.92 -9.61
N THR A 52 10.09 15.24 -9.61
CA THR A 52 10.51 14.37 -10.71
C THR A 52 9.66 13.11 -10.78
N GLU A 53 9.60 12.45 -11.94
CA GLU A 53 8.91 11.16 -12.05
C GLU A 53 9.49 10.10 -11.09
N SER A 54 10.79 10.18 -10.80
CA SER A 54 11.44 9.29 -9.83
C SER A 54 10.94 9.54 -8.40
N GLU A 55 10.84 10.80 -7.96
CA GLU A 55 10.32 11.12 -6.63
C GLU A 55 8.86 10.73 -6.48
N ILE A 56 8.03 11.00 -7.50
CA ILE A 56 6.63 10.57 -7.52
C ILE A 56 6.56 9.04 -7.41
N TRP A 57 7.41 8.32 -8.15
CA TRP A 57 7.46 6.86 -8.09
C TRP A 57 7.86 6.33 -6.70
N GLU A 58 8.85 6.94 -6.05
CA GLU A 58 9.24 6.56 -4.68
C GLU A 58 8.15 6.86 -3.65
N ILE A 59 7.38 7.94 -3.82
CA ILE A 59 6.17 8.20 -3.01
C ILE A 59 5.13 7.09 -3.21
N LEU A 60 4.88 6.68 -4.46
CA LEU A 60 3.93 5.60 -4.76
C LEU A 60 4.40 4.25 -4.18
N LYS A 61 5.70 3.96 -4.23
CA LYS A 61 6.31 2.79 -3.57
C LYS A 61 6.10 2.83 -2.06
N LEU A 62 6.34 3.97 -1.42
CA LEU A 62 6.13 4.14 0.01
C LEU A 62 4.66 3.86 0.38
N LEU A 63 3.70 4.38 -0.40
CA LEU A 63 2.28 4.12 -0.18
C LEU A 63 1.93 2.63 -0.37
N ALA A 64 2.47 1.98 -1.39
CA ALA A 64 2.29 0.54 -1.61
C ALA A 64 2.87 -0.28 -0.44
N ALA A 65 4.05 0.09 0.06
CA ALA A 65 4.69 -0.54 1.21
C ALA A 65 3.82 -0.41 2.48
N VAL A 66 3.22 0.76 2.73
CA VAL A 66 2.28 0.94 3.86
C VAL A 66 1.09 -0.01 3.76
N LEU A 67 0.53 -0.22 2.56
CA LEU A 67 -0.57 -1.16 2.35
C LEU A 67 -0.14 -2.61 2.64
N HIS A 68 1.01 -3.04 2.13
CA HIS A 68 1.55 -4.39 2.38
C HIS A 68 1.93 -4.60 3.85
N CYS A 69 2.46 -3.57 4.53
CA CYS A 69 2.73 -3.60 5.97
C CYS A 69 1.47 -3.89 6.79
N GLY A 70 0.32 -3.32 6.41
CA GLY A 70 -0.96 -3.58 7.06
C GLY A 70 -1.44 -5.04 6.95
N ASN A 71 -0.90 -5.79 5.99
CA ASN A 71 -1.21 -7.19 5.76
C ASN A 71 -0.24 -8.16 6.46
N ILE A 72 0.82 -7.66 7.11
CA ILE A 72 1.69 -8.52 7.91
C ILE A 72 0.89 -9.04 9.10
N LYS A 73 0.85 -10.37 9.23
CA LYS A 73 0.15 -11.07 10.31
C LYS A 73 1.14 -11.46 11.40
N TYR A 74 0.75 -11.14 12.62
CA TYR A 74 1.51 -11.38 13.83
C TYR A 74 0.76 -12.36 14.72
N GLU A 75 1.49 -13.25 15.39
CA GLU A 75 0.96 -14.15 16.41
C GLU A 75 1.75 -13.97 17.70
N ALA A 76 1.05 -13.96 18.83
CA ALA A 76 1.68 -13.90 20.13
C ALA A 76 2.34 -15.24 20.45
N THR A 77 3.56 -15.18 20.97
CA THR A 77 4.34 -16.36 21.34
C THR A 77 5.12 -16.09 22.64
N VAL A 78 5.75 -17.11 23.20
CA VAL A 78 6.58 -16.99 24.40
C VAL A 78 7.95 -17.58 24.12
N VAL A 79 9.00 -16.78 24.32
CA VAL A 79 10.40 -17.20 24.14
C VAL A 79 11.14 -16.92 25.45
N ASP A 80 11.79 -17.93 26.03
CA ASP A 80 12.53 -17.80 27.29
C ASP A 80 11.70 -17.21 28.47
N ASN A 81 10.41 -17.59 28.55
CA ASN A 81 9.42 -17.05 29.50
C ASN A 81 9.13 -15.54 29.35
N LEU A 82 9.42 -14.95 28.19
CA LEU A 82 9.09 -13.58 27.84
C LEU A 82 8.02 -13.53 26.75
N ASP A 83 7.09 -12.58 26.87
CA ASP A 83 6.11 -12.29 25.83
C ASP A 83 6.83 -11.84 24.55
N ALA A 84 6.51 -12.49 23.45
CA ALA A 84 7.09 -12.25 22.14
C ALA A 84 6.02 -12.29 21.04
N THR A 85 6.42 -11.93 19.83
CA THR A 85 5.59 -11.99 18.64
C THR A 85 6.37 -12.62 17.51
N GLU A 86 5.71 -13.48 16.74
CA GLU A 86 6.24 -14.01 15.50
C GLU A 86 5.42 -13.57 14.29
N ILE A 87 6.07 -13.58 13.12
CA ILE A 87 5.42 -13.28 11.85
C ILE A 87 5.00 -14.59 11.21
N ILE A 88 3.68 -14.78 11.05
CA ILE A 88 3.09 -16.04 10.57
C ILE A 88 3.47 -16.30 9.10
N GLU A 89 3.44 -15.25 8.26
CA GLU A 89 3.82 -15.35 6.84
C GLU A 89 4.84 -14.27 6.45
N GLN A 90 5.86 -14.68 5.71
CA GLN A 90 6.92 -13.78 5.24
C GLN A 90 6.59 -13.12 3.88
N ALA A 91 5.42 -13.41 3.28
CA ALA A 91 5.09 -12.93 1.95
C ALA A 91 5.02 -11.40 1.90
N ASN A 92 4.21 -10.79 2.77
CA ASN A 92 4.08 -9.34 2.86
C ASN A 92 5.38 -8.66 3.33
N VAL A 93 6.14 -9.28 4.23
CA VAL A 93 7.47 -8.79 4.64
C VAL A 93 8.43 -8.71 3.45
N LYS A 94 8.48 -9.77 2.63
CA LYS A 94 9.30 -9.81 1.42
C LYS A 94 8.84 -8.81 0.37
N ARG A 95 7.53 -8.63 0.20
CA ARG A 95 6.96 -7.61 -0.70
C ARG A 95 7.44 -6.22 -0.31
N VAL A 96 7.27 -5.85 0.96
CA VAL A 96 7.72 -4.55 1.50
C VAL A 96 9.22 -4.36 1.30
N ALA A 97 10.03 -5.37 1.59
CA ALA A 97 11.48 -5.29 1.44
C ALA A 97 11.98 -5.18 -0.02
N SER A 98 11.12 -5.52 -1.00
CA SER A 98 11.46 -5.48 -2.43
C SER A 98 11.03 -4.21 -3.16
N LEU A 99 10.24 -3.35 -2.50
CA LEU A 99 9.79 -2.06 -3.00
C LEU A 99 10.85 -0.98 -2.75
#